data_AF-A0A6C2DS92-F1
#
_entry.id   AF-A0A6C2DS92-F1
#
_cell.length_a   1.000
_cell.length_b   1.000
_cell.length_c   1.000
_cell.angle_alpha   90.00
_cell.angle_beta   90.00
_cell.angle_gamma   90.00
#
_symmetry.space_group_name_H-M   'P 1'
#
loop_
_entity.id
_entity.type
_entity.pdbx_description
1 polymer ?
#
loop_
_entity_poly.entity_id
_entity_poly.type
_entity_poly.pdbx_seq_one_letter_code
_entity_poly.pdbx_strand_id
1 'polypeptide(L)'
;MNDTLTETQWQTAHKIAIELVKSETDPNEVSKANSYLRSTIEQPNEIAKFFKYIGTLVSSGDKIGHSRKTVKYYQNISTAYKKHLSNQDNPQAMMQILGWVSRLMRYYKTAPIAELDAKLLEKTAQQLEVGDITEAKVISKKDKGKEVTYEIIGTSIRRNNKEPKKFETLSIDQVVKVEILEVDDGIPKKFKRVD
;
A
#
# COMPACT_ATOMS: atom_id res chain seq x y z
N MET A 1 0.89 -24.15 4.61
CA MET A 1 0.56 -22.92 3.85
C MET A 1 1.63 -21.92 4.22
N ASN A 2 2.21 -21.20 3.25
CA ASN A 2 3.26 -20.22 3.57
C ASN A 2 2.65 -19.07 4.39
N ASP A 3 2.88 -19.07 5.70
CA ASP A 3 2.34 -18.15 6.71
C ASP A 3 3.02 -16.77 6.69
N THR A 4 3.41 -16.29 5.52
CA THR A 4 4.22 -15.07 5.40
C THR A 4 3.62 -14.16 4.36
N LEU A 5 3.36 -12.91 4.75
CA LEU A 5 2.97 -11.84 3.83
C LEU A 5 4.00 -11.74 2.70
N THR A 6 3.54 -11.49 1.48
CA THR A 6 4.44 -11.07 0.39
C THR A 6 5.04 -9.71 0.70
N GLU A 7 6.10 -9.35 -0.01
CA GLU A 7 6.75 -8.07 0.23
C GLU A 7 5.81 -6.87 0.02
N THR A 8 5.05 -6.86 -1.07
CA THR A 8 4.06 -5.80 -1.32
C THR A 8 3.02 -5.71 -0.20
N GLN A 9 2.65 -6.83 0.40
CA GLN A 9 1.73 -6.87 1.53
C GLN A 9 2.38 -6.35 2.82
N TRP A 10 3.66 -6.66 3.06
CA TRP A 10 4.46 -6.07 4.14
C TRP A 10 4.57 -4.55 4.01
N GLN A 11 4.94 -4.06 2.82
CA GLN A 11 4.99 -2.63 2.54
C GLN A 11 3.65 -1.95 2.77
N THR A 12 2.55 -2.61 2.37
CA THR A 12 1.19 -2.13 2.63
C THR A 12 0.90 -2.04 4.13
N ALA A 13 1.27 -3.06 4.91
CA ALA A 13 1.11 -3.05 6.37
C ALA A 13 1.92 -1.91 7.02
N HIS A 14 3.16 -1.69 6.59
CA HIS A 14 4.02 -0.60 7.06
C HIS A 14 3.43 0.78 6.73
N LYS A 15 3.00 1.00 5.48
CA LYS A 15 2.35 2.26 5.03
C LYS A 15 1.14 2.60 5.90
N ILE A 16 0.24 1.64 6.09
CA ILE A 16 -0.97 1.84 6.90
C ILE A 16 -0.59 2.11 8.36
N ALA A 17 0.28 1.31 8.96
CA ALA A 17 0.65 1.47 10.37
C ALA A 17 1.29 2.83 10.65
N ILE A 18 2.20 3.29 9.81
CA ILE A 18 2.86 4.59 9.95
C ILE A 18 1.86 5.74 9.78
N GLU A 19 0.97 5.66 8.78
CA GLU A 19 -0.08 6.67 8.56
C GLU A 19 -1.03 6.77 9.77
N LEU A 20 -1.41 5.64 10.36
CA LEU A 20 -2.28 5.61 11.55
C LEU A 20 -1.56 6.09 12.82
N VAL A 21 -0.26 5.81 12.98
CA VAL A 21 0.53 6.35 14.11
C VAL A 21 0.71 7.85 13.99
N LYS A 22 1.04 8.37 12.81
CA LYS A 22 1.19 9.82 12.56
C LYS A 22 -0.10 10.61 12.77
N SER A 23 -1.24 9.97 12.55
CA SER A 23 -2.56 10.55 12.83
C SER A 23 -3.04 10.34 14.27
N GLU A 24 -2.17 9.84 15.15
CA GLU A 24 -2.43 9.57 16.56
C GLU A 24 -3.62 8.62 16.79
N THR A 25 -3.84 7.68 15.87
CA THR A 25 -4.93 6.72 15.94
C THR A 25 -4.64 5.63 16.96
N ASP A 26 -5.60 5.32 17.84
CA ASP A 26 -5.43 4.29 18.87
C ASP A 26 -5.33 2.89 18.23
N PRO A 27 -4.21 2.16 18.42
CA PRO A 27 -4.06 0.78 17.94
C PRO A 27 -5.14 -0.19 18.45
N ASN A 28 -5.77 0.10 19.60
CA ASN A 28 -6.86 -0.72 20.13
C ASN A 28 -8.14 -0.55 19.30
N GLU A 29 -8.46 0.67 18.85
CA GLU A 29 -9.63 0.91 17.98
C GLU A 29 -9.42 0.28 16.59
N VAL A 30 -8.17 0.31 16.10
CA VAL A 30 -7.78 -0.42 14.88
C VAL A 30 -7.97 -1.93 15.04
N SER A 31 -7.52 -2.49 16.17
CA SER A 31 -7.68 -3.93 16.47
C SER A 31 -9.15 -4.33 16.54
N LYS A 32 -10.01 -3.49 17.16
CA LYS A 32 -11.46 -3.71 17.20
C LYS A 32 -12.06 -3.69 15.81
N ALA A 33 -11.77 -2.67 15.00
CA ALA A 33 -12.26 -2.58 13.62
C ALA A 33 -11.88 -3.82 12.78
N ASN A 34 -10.63 -4.31 12.93
CA ASN A 34 -10.13 -5.47 12.17
C ASN A 34 -10.77 -6.79 12.61
N SER A 35 -11.25 -6.89 13.85
CA SER A 35 -11.91 -8.10 14.37
C SER A 35 -13.17 -8.46 13.57
N TYR A 36 -13.86 -7.47 13.00
CA TYR A 36 -15.02 -7.69 12.13
C TYR A 36 -14.66 -8.55 10.91
N LEU A 37 -13.59 -8.20 10.18
CA LEU A 37 -13.16 -8.97 9.01
C LEU A 37 -12.88 -10.42 9.39
N ARG A 38 -12.23 -10.66 10.53
CA ARG A 38 -11.95 -12.02 11.03
C ARG A 38 -13.24 -12.80 11.29
N SER A 39 -14.28 -12.16 11.83
CA SER A 39 -15.57 -12.80 12.12
C SER A 39 -16.40 -13.08 10.86
N THR A 40 -16.11 -12.42 9.75
CA THR A 40 -16.87 -12.54 8.50
C THR A 40 -16.06 -13.15 7.35
N ILE A 41 -14.85 -13.65 7.60
CA ILE A 41 -13.87 -14.03 6.57
C ILE A 41 -14.28 -15.24 5.71
N GLU A 42 -15.24 -16.04 6.19
CA GLU A 42 -15.77 -17.20 5.47
C GLU A 42 -17.10 -16.89 4.77
N GLN A 43 -17.60 -15.65 4.86
CA GLN A 43 -18.89 -15.27 4.29
C GLN A 43 -18.74 -14.54 2.94
N PRO A 44 -19.55 -14.87 1.93
CA PRO A 44 -19.49 -14.20 0.63
C PRO A 44 -19.47 -12.67 0.72
N ASN A 45 -18.66 -12.05 -0.14
CA ASN A 45 -18.44 -10.61 -0.22
C ASN A 45 -17.81 -10.01 1.06
N GLU A 46 -16.88 -10.73 1.65
CA GLU A 46 -16.16 -10.45 2.90
C GLU A 46 -15.61 -9.02 2.91
N ILE A 47 -14.88 -8.66 1.84
CA ILE A 47 -14.20 -7.36 1.71
C ILE A 47 -15.21 -6.23 1.58
N ALA A 48 -16.25 -6.41 0.77
CA ALA A 48 -17.30 -5.40 0.61
C ALA A 48 -18.06 -5.17 1.91
N LYS A 49 -18.39 -6.25 2.65
CA LYS A 49 -19.00 -6.17 3.98
C LYS A 49 -18.09 -5.46 4.98
N PHE A 50 -16.80 -5.76 4.96
CA PHE A 50 -15.82 -5.11 5.82
C PHE A 50 -15.73 -3.60 5.55
N PHE A 51 -15.58 -3.17 4.29
CA PHE A 51 -15.56 -1.73 3.98
C PHE A 51 -16.90 -1.05 4.28
N LYS A 52 -18.02 -1.72 4.09
CA LYS A 52 -19.34 -1.23 4.53
C LYS A 52 -19.37 -1.02 6.04
N TYR A 53 -18.89 -1.99 6.81
CA TYR A 53 -18.79 -1.88 8.27
C TYR A 53 -17.91 -0.72 8.71
N ILE A 54 -16.74 -0.52 8.10
CA ILE A 54 -15.88 0.65 8.36
C ILE A 54 -16.65 1.96 8.05
N GLY A 55 -17.43 2.00 6.97
CA GLY A 55 -18.30 3.15 6.65
C GLY A 55 -19.38 3.39 7.71
N THR A 56 -19.94 2.34 8.29
CA THR A 56 -20.88 2.43 9.42
C THR A 56 -20.20 2.99 10.67
N LEU A 57 -18.97 2.57 10.98
CA LEU A 57 -18.22 3.12 12.12
C LEU A 57 -17.97 4.62 11.96
N VAL A 58 -17.68 5.10 10.75
CA VAL A 58 -17.51 6.53 10.48
C VAL A 58 -18.82 7.31 10.62
N SER A 59 -19.92 6.78 10.07
CA SER A 59 -21.20 7.49 10.01
C SER A 59 -22.01 7.43 11.30
N SER A 60 -21.79 6.41 12.13
CA SER A 60 -22.51 6.18 13.40
C SER A 60 -21.58 6.21 14.62
N GLY A 61 -20.33 6.62 14.44
CA GLY A 61 -19.33 6.60 15.51
C GLY A 61 -19.63 7.57 16.66
N ASP A 62 -20.47 8.57 16.42
CA ASP A 62 -21.01 9.49 17.43
C ASP A 62 -22.00 8.80 18.38
N LYS A 63 -22.69 7.76 17.92
CA LYS A 63 -23.63 6.94 18.70
C LYS A 63 -22.96 5.72 19.33
N ILE A 64 -21.90 5.19 18.70
CA ILE A 64 -21.19 3.98 19.13
C ILE A 64 -19.97 4.32 20.01
N GLY A 65 -19.35 5.46 19.77
CA GLY A 65 -18.17 5.90 20.50
C GLY A 65 -18.52 6.73 21.72
N HIS A 66 -17.89 6.41 22.86
CA HIS A 66 -18.05 7.18 24.10
C HIS A 66 -17.39 8.57 24.04
N SER A 67 -16.69 8.92 22.95
CA SER A 67 -16.01 10.22 22.80
C SER A 67 -15.92 10.68 21.34
N ARG A 68 -15.79 12.00 21.14
CA ARG A 68 -15.50 12.59 19.82
C ARG A 68 -14.16 12.13 19.23
N LYS A 69 -13.21 11.67 20.05
CA LYS A 69 -11.93 11.13 19.58
C LYS A 69 -12.11 9.80 18.82
N THR A 70 -13.06 8.99 19.23
CA THR A 70 -13.35 7.69 18.62
C THR A 70 -13.81 7.82 17.16
N VAL A 71 -14.65 8.81 16.86
CA VAL A 71 -15.08 9.11 15.48
C VAL A 71 -13.89 9.46 14.59
N LYS A 72 -12.97 10.30 15.09
CA LYS A 72 -11.76 10.69 14.36
C LYS A 72 -10.88 9.48 14.04
N TYR A 73 -10.75 8.54 14.98
CA TYR A 73 -10.02 7.29 14.72
C TYR A 73 -10.65 6.48 13.59
N TYR A 74 -11.97 6.34 13.55
CA TYR A 74 -12.63 5.64 12.45
C TYR A 74 -12.48 6.34 11.10
N GLN A 75 -12.47 7.68 11.08
CA GLN A 75 -12.19 8.45 9.86
C GLN A 75 -10.77 8.20 9.35
N ASN A 76 -9.78 8.23 10.24
CA ASN A 76 -8.38 7.93 9.90
C ASN A 76 -8.22 6.50 9.36
N ILE A 77 -8.86 5.52 10.03
CA ILE A 77 -8.88 4.11 9.60
C ILE A 77 -9.49 3.98 8.20
N SER A 78 -10.67 4.56 7.98
CA SER A 78 -11.35 4.49 6.68
C SER A 78 -10.50 5.08 5.56
N THR A 79 -9.85 6.21 5.83
CA THR A 79 -8.98 6.90 4.86
C THR A 79 -7.76 6.04 4.51
N ALA A 80 -7.03 5.55 5.53
CA ALA A 80 -5.84 4.74 5.32
C ALA A 80 -6.18 3.41 4.61
N TYR A 81 -7.29 2.75 4.97
CA TYR A 81 -7.67 1.49 4.35
C TYR A 81 -8.10 1.68 2.90
N LYS A 82 -8.92 2.69 2.60
CA LYS A 82 -9.29 2.99 1.20
C LYS A 82 -8.06 3.30 0.35
N LYS A 83 -7.09 4.03 0.90
CA LYS A 83 -5.88 4.43 0.18
C LYS A 83 -4.97 3.25 -0.15
N HIS A 84 -4.79 2.32 0.78
CA HIS A 84 -3.76 1.27 0.67
C HIS A 84 -4.30 -0.13 0.39
N LEU A 85 -5.61 -0.37 0.54
CA LEU A 85 -6.24 -1.68 0.37
C LEU A 85 -7.27 -1.74 -0.76
N SER A 86 -7.50 -0.66 -1.52
CA SER A 86 -8.51 -0.64 -2.60
C SER A 86 -8.30 -1.71 -3.67
N ASN A 87 -7.06 -2.14 -3.88
CA ASN A 87 -6.67 -3.12 -4.89
C ASN A 87 -6.45 -4.52 -4.30
N GLN A 88 -6.72 -4.72 -3.00
CA GLN A 88 -6.61 -6.02 -2.36
C GLN A 88 -7.97 -6.73 -2.46
N ASP A 89 -8.04 -7.76 -3.28
CA ASP A 89 -9.23 -8.57 -3.54
C ASP A 89 -9.23 -9.92 -2.80
N ASN A 90 -8.11 -10.28 -2.17
CA ASN A 90 -7.98 -11.50 -1.38
C ASN A 90 -8.29 -11.23 0.12
N PRO A 91 -9.39 -11.77 0.67
CA PRO A 91 -9.79 -11.51 2.06
C PRO A 91 -8.75 -12.01 3.07
N GLN A 92 -8.16 -13.17 2.84
CA GLN A 92 -7.16 -13.78 3.73
C GLN A 92 -5.89 -12.93 3.77
N ALA A 93 -5.43 -12.44 2.62
CA ALA A 93 -4.30 -11.51 2.55
C ALA A 93 -4.62 -10.20 3.28
N MET A 94 -5.82 -9.64 3.08
CA MET A 94 -6.26 -8.43 3.79
C MET A 94 -6.27 -8.64 5.31
N MET A 95 -6.77 -9.79 5.79
CA MET A 95 -6.77 -10.13 7.20
C MET A 95 -5.35 -10.22 7.77
N GLN A 96 -4.42 -10.84 7.06
CA GLN A 96 -3.03 -10.93 7.48
C GLN A 96 -2.35 -9.55 7.54
N ILE A 97 -2.53 -8.71 6.51
CA ILE A 97 -2.01 -7.34 6.47
C ILE A 97 -2.50 -6.55 7.69
N LEU A 98 -3.82 -6.55 7.91
CA LEU A 98 -4.45 -5.81 9.00
C LEU A 98 -4.05 -6.34 10.39
N GLY A 99 -3.80 -7.64 10.50
CA GLY A 99 -3.22 -8.25 11.70
C GLY A 99 -1.82 -7.70 12.01
N TRP A 100 -0.99 -7.49 10.99
CA TRP A 100 0.34 -6.89 11.15
C TRP A 100 0.30 -5.40 11.39
N VAL A 101 -0.64 -4.66 10.77
CA VAL A 101 -0.85 -3.22 11.04
C VAL A 101 -0.97 -2.95 12.54
N SER A 102 -1.80 -3.71 13.24
CA SER A 102 -2.02 -3.52 14.70
C SER A 102 -0.75 -3.76 15.53
N ARG A 103 0.11 -4.69 15.10
CA ARG A 103 1.40 -4.98 15.75
C ARG A 103 2.43 -3.89 15.46
N LEU A 104 2.53 -3.49 14.19
CA LEU A 104 3.44 -2.44 13.72
C LEU A 104 3.11 -1.08 14.33
N MET A 105 1.83 -0.72 14.48
CA MET A 105 1.45 0.52 15.15
C MET A 105 1.97 0.58 16.59
N ARG A 106 1.93 -0.54 17.33
CA ARG A 106 2.48 -0.61 18.69
C ARG A 106 3.99 -0.46 18.69
N TYR A 107 4.66 -1.11 17.73
CA TYR A 107 6.11 -1.00 17.54
C TYR A 107 6.54 0.44 17.20
N TYR A 108 5.76 1.15 16.37
CA TYR A 108 6.06 2.51 15.92
C TYR A 108 5.59 3.62 16.86
N LYS A 109 4.75 3.31 17.84
CA LYS A 109 4.13 4.31 18.73
C LYS A 109 5.14 5.22 19.44
N THR A 110 6.33 4.70 19.74
CA THR A 110 7.39 5.43 20.47
C THR A 110 8.50 5.96 19.58
N ALA A 111 8.46 5.68 18.28
CA ALA A 111 9.49 6.12 17.35
C ALA A 111 9.24 7.58 16.91
N PRO A 112 10.28 8.41 16.77
CA PRO A 112 10.16 9.74 16.18
C PRO A 112 9.60 9.71 14.76
N ILE A 113 8.80 10.70 14.39
CA ILE A 113 8.17 10.80 13.05
C ILE A 113 9.21 10.73 11.93
N ALA A 114 10.37 11.39 12.08
CA ALA A 114 11.46 11.35 11.10
C ALA A 114 12.05 9.94 10.92
N GLU A 115 12.12 9.15 12.00
CA GLU A 115 12.56 7.75 11.92
C GLU A 115 11.52 6.89 11.21
N LEU A 116 10.23 7.19 11.37
CA LEU A 116 9.16 6.50 10.64
C LEU A 116 9.21 6.79 9.14
N ASP A 117 9.49 8.02 8.74
CA ASP A 117 9.68 8.37 7.33
C ASP A 117 10.90 7.67 6.73
N ALA A 118 12.02 7.65 7.46
CA ALA A 118 13.21 6.90 7.05
C ALA A 118 12.93 5.40 6.91
N LYS A 119 12.24 4.77 7.88
CA LYS A 119 11.84 3.36 7.79
C LYS A 119 10.88 3.10 6.65
N LEU A 120 9.94 4.02 6.37
CA LEU A 120 9.02 3.87 5.26
C LEU A 120 9.78 3.94 3.93
N LEU A 121 10.72 4.88 3.80
CA LEU A 121 11.63 4.96 2.66
C LEU A 121 12.44 3.68 2.51
N GLU A 122 13.07 3.18 3.57
CA GLU A 122 13.84 1.92 3.57
C GLU A 122 12.99 0.71 3.16
N LYS A 123 11.75 0.60 3.65
CA LYS A 123 10.85 -0.53 3.35
C LYS A 123 10.20 -0.42 1.97
N THR A 124 9.92 0.78 1.49
CA THR A 124 9.39 0.99 0.13
C THR A 124 10.48 0.98 -0.93
N ALA A 125 11.70 1.30 -0.54
CA ALA A 125 12.93 1.13 -1.30
C ALA A 125 13.70 -0.09 -0.80
N GLN A 126 13.01 -1.21 -0.51
CA GLN A 126 13.72 -2.48 -0.48
C GLN A 126 14.57 -2.55 -1.74
N GLN A 127 15.88 -2.67 -1.50
CA GLN A 127 16.96 -2.25 -2.38
C GLN A 127 16.80 -2.95 -3.72
N LEU A 128 16.18 -2.25 -4.66
CA LEU A 128 16.25 -2.63 -6.05
C LEU A 128 17.70 -2.46 -6.43
N GLU A 129 18.38 -3.58 -6.64
CA GLU A 129 19.78 -3.60 -7.04
C GLU A 129 19.87 -3.53 -8.57
N VAL A 130 21.04 -3.12 -9.07
CA VAL A 130 21.30 -3.17 -10.50
C VAL A 130 21.22 -4.62 -10.96
N GLY A 131 20.36 -4.90 -11.95
CA GLY A 131 20.10 -6.23 -12.48
C GLY A 131 18.76 -6.84 -12.04
N ASP A 132 18.10 -6.28 -11.02
CA ASP A 132 16.80 -6.78 -10.57
C ASP A 132 15.72 -6.63 -11.65
N ILE A 133 14.86 -7.64 -11.78
CA ILE A 133 13.67 -7.58 -12.64
C ILE A 133 12.45 -7.41 -11.75
N THR A 134 11.73 -6.31 -11.94
CA THR A 134 10.51 -5.99 -11.19
C THR A 134 9.36 -5.64 -12.14
N GLU A 135 8.13 -5.63 -11.60
CA GLU A 135 6.93 -5.25 -12.36
C GLU A 135 6.70 -3.75 -12.28
N ALA A 136 6.36 -3.15 -13.41
CA ALA A 136 6.03 -1.74 -13.51
C ALA A 136 4.75 -1.53 -14.33
N LYS A 137 3.95 -0.55 -13.90
CA LYS A 137 2.70 -0.16 -14.55
C LYS A 137 2.94 1.04 -15.46
N VAL A 138 2.41 0.99 -16.69
CA VAL A 138 2.41 2.13 -17.60
C VAL A 138 1.41 3.16 -17.10
N ILE A 139 1.89 4.34 -16.68
CA ILE A 139 1.04 5.40 -16.12
C ILE A 139 0.75 6.53 -17.10
N SER A 140 1.65 6.78 -18.06
CA SER A 140 1.37 7.75 -19.13
C SER A 140 2.22 7.51 -20.37
N LYS A 141 1.75 8.01 -21.51
CA LYS A 141 2.43 7.97 -22.80
C LYS A 141 2.43 9.37 -23.41
N LYS A 142 3.57 9.80 -23.94
CA LYS A 142 3.73 11.06 -24.67
C LYS A 142 4.26 10.77 -26.07
N ASP A 143 3.47 11.13 -27.08
CA ASP A 143 3.85 10.94 -28.48
C ASP A 143 5.11 11.73 -28.86
N LYS A 144 5.28 12.92 -28.28
CA LYS A 144 6.46 13.77 -28.48
C LYS A 144 7.68 13.07 -27.88
N GLY A 145 8.51 12.48 -28.74
CA GLY A 145 9.69 11.71 -28.34
C GLY A 145 9.41 10.25 -27.99
N LYS A 146 8.17 9.77 -28.22
CA LYS A 146 7.71 8.40 -27.94
C LYS A 146 8.12 7.95 -26.53
N GLU A 147 7.81 8.79 -25.56
CA GLU A 147 8.19 8.63 -24.15
C GLU A 147 7.06 7.95 -23.37
N VAL A 148 7.41 6.93 -22.58
CA VAL A 148 6.49 6.18 -21.72
C VAL A 148 6.94 6.35 -20.28
N THR A 149 6.00 6.69 -19.40
CA THR A 149 6.24 6.75 -17.96
C THR A 149 5.77 5.45 -17.32
N TYR A 150 6.67 4.82 -16.58
CA TYR A 150 6.41 3.62 -15.80
C TYR A 150 6.47 3.93 -14.30
N GLU A 151 5.62 3.27 -13.52
CA GLU A 151 5.62 3.28 -12.06
C GLU A 151 5.89 1.85 -11.56
N ILE A 152 6.97 1.65 -10.80
CA ILE A 152 7.29 0.32 -10.25
C ILE A 152 6.23 -0.07 -9.22
N ILE A 153 5.60 -1.22 -9.41
CA ILE A 153 4.51 -1.72 -8.57
C ILE A 153 5.01 -1.92 -7.14
N GLY A 154 4.20 -1.51 -6.16
CA GLY A 154 4.58 -1.54 -4.73
C GLY A 154 5.35 -0.29 -4.27
N THR A 155 5.94 0.47 -5.19
CA THR A 155 6.71 1.69 -4.89
C THR A 155 5.99 2.96 -5.40
N SER A 156 6.58 4.12 -5.15
CA SER A 156 6.17 5.40 -5.78
C SER A 156 7.21 5.89 -6.80
N ILE A 157 8.10 5.01 -7.24
CA ILE A 157 9.20 5.34 -8.14
C ILE A 157 8.67 5.35 -9.56
N ARG A 158 8.83 6.51 -10.22
CA ARG A 158 8.42 6.73 -11.60
C ARG A 158 9.61 7.10 -12.47
N ARG A 159 9.74 6.49 -13.64
CA ARG A 159 10.72 6.90 -14.64
C ARG A 159 10.12 6.92 -16.03
N ASN A 160 10.65 7.83 -16.82
CA ASN A 160 10.31 7.95 -18.22
C ASN A 160 11.39 7.30 -19.06
N ASN A 161 10.96 6.50 -20.03
CA ASN A 161 11.84 5.90 -21.02
C ASN A 161 11.34 6.24 -22.43
N LYS A 162 12.26 6.45 -23.36
CA LYS A 162 11.94 6.55 -24.78
C LYS A 162 11.79 5.15 -25.36
N GLU A 163 10.62 4.84 -25.90
CA GLU A 163 10.25 3.51 -26.39
C GLU A 163 9.82 3.56 -27.87
N PRO A 164 10.59 4.14 -28.80
CA PRO A 164 10.11 4.43 -30.16
C PRO A 164 9.61 3.19 -30.92
N LYS A 165 10.16 1.99 -30.63
CA LYS A 165 9.77 0.73 -31.28
C LYS A 165 8.54 0.06 -30.66
N LYS A 166 8.28 0.33 -29.38
CA LYS A 166 7.29 -0.38 -28.55
C LYS A 166 6.18 0.54 -28.06
N PHE A 167 6.27 1.83 -28.37
CA PHE A 167 5.31 2.84 -27.94
C PHE A 167 3.89 2.49 -28.36
N GLU A 168 3.69 2.06 -29.61
CA GLU A 168 2.35 1.74 -30.13
C GLU A 168 1.76 0.46 -29.51
N THR A 169 2.60 -0.46 -29.04
CA THR A 169 2.15 -1.74 -28.46
C THR A 169 1.87 -1.67 -26.96
N LEU A 170 2.23 -0.56 -26.32
CA LEU A 170 2.02 -0.34 -24.90
C LEU A 170 0.69 0.38 -24.64
N SER A 171 -0.10 -0.12 -23.71
CA SER A 171 -1.34 0.52 -23.25
C SER A 171 -1.15 1.16 -21.88
N ILE A 172 -1.88 2.26 -21.61
CA ILE A 172 -1.98 2.81 -20.25
C ILE A 172 -2.59 1.73 -19.35
N ASP A 173 -2.12 1.68 -18.10
CA ASP A 173 -2.42 0.67 -17.09
C ASP A 173 -1.87 -0.74 -17.33
N GLN A 174 -1.16 -0.98 -18.45
CA GLN A 174 -0.49 -2.25 -18.70
C GLN A 174 0.65 -2.49 -17.70
N VAL A 175 0.75 -3.72 -17.21
CA VAL A 175 1.87 -4.19 -16.39
C VAL A 175 2.93 -4.83 -17.28
N VAL A 176 4.19 -4.44 -17.09
CA VAL A 176 5.36 -4.95 -17.82
C VAL A 176 6.49 -5.25 -16.85
N LYS A 177 7.46 -6.06 -17.29
CA LYS A 177 8.69 -6.30 -16.54
C LYS A 177 9.76 -5.28 -16.92
N VAL A 178 10.47 -4.76 -15.93
CA VAL A 178 11.60 -3.84 -16.11
C VAL A 178 12.81 -4.33 -15.33
N GLU A 179 13.99 -4.23 -15.94
CA GLU A 179 15.29 -4.50 -15.33
C GLU A 179 15.90 -3.19 -14.86
N ILE A 180 16.35 -3.16 -13.61
CA ILE A 180 16.99 -2.00 -12.99
C ILE A 180 18.42 -1.86 -13.52
N LEU A 181 18.76 -0.69 -14.05
CA LEU A 181 20.06 -0.42 -14.67
C LEU A 181 20.96 0.49 -13.85
N GLU A 182 20.37 1.39 -13.07
CA GLU A 182 21.11 2.36 -12.25
C GLU A 182 20.30 2.63 -10.98
N VAL A 183 20.99 2.64 -9.85
CA VAL A 183 20.44 2.85 -8.51
C VAL A 183 21.26 3.94 -7.83
N ASP A 184 20.58 4.85 -7.13
CA ASP A 184 21.20 5.93 -6.36
C ASP A 184 20.56 5.93 -4.97
N ASP A 185 21.35 5.70 -3.92
CA ASP A 185 20.87 5.51 -2.54
C ASP A 185 19.69 4.52 -2.40
N GLY A 186 19.72 3.41 -3.16
CA GLY A 186 18.65 2.39 -3.15
C GLY A 186 17.41 2.74 -3.99
N ILE A 187 17.41 3.89 -4.68
CA ILE A 187 16.33 4.33 -5.55
C ILE A 187 16.74 4.11 -7.03
N PRO A 188 16.02 3.27 -7.80
CA PRO A 188 16.22 3.16 -9.23
C PRO A 188 16.16 4.50 -9.93
N LYS A 189 17.24 4.84 -10.62
CA LYS A 189 17.38 6.04 -11.44
C LYS A 189 17.14 5.73 -12.91
N LYS A 190 17.49 4.51 -13.35
CA LYS A 190 17.20 4.00 -14.69
C LYS A 190 16.77 2.55 -14.63
N PHE A 191 15.82 2.20 -15.49
CA PHE A 191 15.45 0.82 -15.76
C PHE A 191 15.09 0.69 -17.24
N LYS A 192 15.19 -0.52 -17.80
CA LYS A 192 14.77 -0.83 -19.18
C LYS A 192 13.68 -1.90 -19.14
N ARG A 193 12.78 -1.90 -20.13
CA ARG A 193 11.82 -2.99 -20.28
C ARG A 193 12.53 -4.29 -20.64
N VAL A 194 12.11 -5.39 -20.02
CA VAL A 194 12.45 -6.75 -20.42
C VAL A 194 11.24 -7.33 -21.13
N ASP A 195 11.45 -7.95 -22.28
CA ASP A 195 10.40 -8.65 -23.02
C ASP A 195 10.17 -10.05 -22.46
#